data_AF-A0A7L1Y9Q8-F1
#
_entry.id   AF-A0A7L1Y9Q8-F1
#
_cell.length_a   1.000
_cell.length_b   1.000
_cell.length_c   1.000
_cell.angle_alpha   90.00
_cell.angle_beta   90.00
_cell.angle_gamma   90.00
#
_symmetry.space_group_name_H-M   'P 1'
#
loop_
_entity.id
_entity.type
_entity.pdbx_description
1 polymer ?
#
loop_
_entity_poly.entity_id
_entity_poly.type
_entity_poly.pdbx_seq_one_letter_code
_entity_poly.pdbx_strand_id
1 'polypeptide(L)'
;TLGTQTDYRDSEAQTDPYSPQYTVHGGSIPELLTLATLSWGRGLPAGLEEVEMIDRAREKRAWEASLPPMDSPSNTAKRLKMMEEMERKEWAFREQEIEKLQMVRLEVFKKMLRRREENQNKLDARCLCDHWQNRQQAREEKIKKIRQDCALMLRKLITNRKNMMGKLERRDIIKEYSDFSSQIYAPLSRIGFFPDNNSDSYVVKSFYLNTFAGLCQLEACLPDSVIQLKTKAPKPRCITTKTGFIKRSARLEADLAQVHQALLKKKKKKVKEPKKPIHVPEKVEEPVPKPPTLILEKPSIEEEEIELAVVCLQKLLRGRAIQNMMFEGKRKRLDLIQELRTTHALQEDGQLLLKAEEQRILALQQQHDSQMHKLSSMEKDLATIEGRTLANILDFLSKELLRLQQERKIHALVMLAERQRRMREAEESGRRQVEERRRQEEDEIFRQARQGHCWDCGQTIDAYLEDVILSSMERTAEEQAREEVQRKAVEINDIAYEMESRRTRLQSEEIVAELVYDFLIPEAGKSSMRERVRQSQRKHIYAAHQIIHGGTE
;
A
#
# COMPACT_ATOMS: atom_id res chain seq x y z
N THR A 1 40.46 -8.56 -21.73
CA THR A 1 39.61 -9.76 -21.92
C THR A 1 38.17 -9.33 -21.80
N LEU A 2 37.48 -9.18 -22.94
CA LEU A 2 36.05 -8.82 -22.99
C LEU A 2 35.24 -10.06 -22.60
N GLY A 3 34.65 -10.06 -21.40
CA GLY A 3 33.72 -11.10 -20.99
C GLY A 3 32.35 -10.81 -21.60
N THR A 4 31.88 -11.68 -22.49
CA THR A 4 30.50 -11.68 -23.00
C THR A 4 29.57 -12.20 -21.90
N GLN A 5 28.74 -11.30 -21.36
CA GLN A 5 27.64 -11.65 -20.48
C GLN A 5 26.44 -12.06 -21.35
N THR A 6 25.91 -13.26 -21.16
CA THR A 6 24.73 -13.74 -21.91
C THR A 6 23.48 -12.97 -21.48
N ASP A 7 22.66 -12.56 -22.46
CA ASP A 7 21.41 -11.79 -22.25
C ASP A 7 20.31 -12.56 -21.48
N TYR A 8 20.48 -13.88 -21.32
CA TYR A 8 19.56 -14.74 -20.60
C TYR A 8 20.19 -15.19 -19.27
N ARG A 9 19.41 -15.12 -18.18
CA ARG A 9 19.76 -15.78 -16.91
C ARG A 9 19.66 -17.30 -17.11
N ASP A 10 20.63 -18.07 -16.61
CA ASP A 10 20.63 -19.55 -16.66
C ASP A 10 19.29 -20.18 -16.18
N SER A 11 18.56 -19.50 -15.29
CA SER A 11 17.24 -19.92 -14.81
C SER A 11 16.14 -19.96 -15.89
N GLU A 12 16.26 -19.18 -16.95
CA GLU A 12 15.28 -19.13 -18.05
C GLU A 12 15.54 -20.20 -19.12
N ALA A 13 16.74 -20.80 -19.13
CA ALA A 13 17.10 -21.91 -20.01
C ALA A 13 16.77 -23.30 -19.40
N GLN A 14 16.22 -23.34 -18.19
CA GLN A 14 15.94 -24.59 -17.48
C GLN A 14 14.62 -25.21 -17.96
N THR A 15 14.71 -26.06 -18.99
CA THR A 15 13.58 -26.85 -19.49
C THR A 15 13.29 -28.04 -18.58
N ASP A 16 12.05 -28.53 -18.61
CA ASP A 16 11.70 -29.79 -17.94
C ASP A 16 12.60 -30.94 -18.43
N PRO A 17 12.96 -31.90 -17.56
CA PRO A 17 13.77 -33.05 -17.96
C PRO A 17 13.12 -33.80 -19.12
N TYR A 18 13.90 -34.06 -20.18
CA TYR A 18 13.43 -34.76 -21.38
C TYR A 18 12.92 -36.17 -21.03
N SER A 19 11.68 -36.49 -21.40
CA SER A 19 11.08 -37.82 -21.27
C SER A 19 11.11 -38.58 -22.62
N PRO A 20 11.83 -39.71 -22.73
CA PRO A 20 11.92 -40.45 -23.98
C PRO A 20 10.62 -41.19 -24.32
N GLN A 21 10.39 -41.41 -25.62
CA GLN A 21 9.28 -42.25 -26.10
C GLN A 21 9.54 -43.73 -25.76
N TYR A 22 8.50 -44.48 -25.37
CA TYR A 22 8.59 -45.88 -24.96
C TYR A 22 7.59 -46.77 -25.72
N THR A 23 7.91 -48.06 -25.87
CA THR A 23 7.05 -49.08 -26.50
C THR A 23 6.71 -50.18 -25.50
N VAL A 24 5.42 -50.42 -25.23
CA VAL A 24 4.95 -51.46 -24.31
C VAL A 24 4.73 -52.77 -25.05
N HIS A 25 5.35 -53.86 -24.59
CA HIS A 25 5.10 -55.20 -25.11
C HIS A 25 3.89 -55.82 -24.39
N GLY A 26 2.99 -56.47 -25.12
CA GLY A 26 1.71 -56.94 -24.58
C GLY A 26 1.88 -57.98 -23.47
N GLY A 27 1.28 -57.73 -22.29
CA GLY A 27 1.19 -58.69 -21.19
C GLY A 27 1.30 -58.07 -19.79
N SER A 28 2.02 -56.96 -19.62
CA SER A 28 2.09 -56.24 -18.33
C SER A 28 2.42 -54.76 -18.53
N ILE A 29 1.77 -53.89 -17.75
CA ILE A 29 2.04 -52.45 -17.74
C ILE A 29 3.15 -52.20 -16.69
N PRO A 30 4.34 -51.70 -17.08
CA PRO A 30 5.41 -51.42 -16.12
C PRO A 30 5.02 -50.34 -15.11
N GLU A 31 5.46 -50.49 -13.85
CA GLU A 31 5.09 -49.60 -12.74
C GLU A 31 5.44 -48.13 -13.01
N LEU A 32 6.54 -47.88 -13.72
CA LEU A 32 6.99 -46.52 -14.05
C LEU A 32 5.97 -45.75 -14.89
N LEU A 33 5.18 -46.44 -15.74
CA LEU A 33 4.14 -45.79 -16.55
C LEU A 33 2.92 -45.39 -15.73
N THR A 34 2.68 -46.06 -14.59
CA THR A 34 1.63 -45.66 -13.64
C THR A 34 1.99 -44.38 -12.88
N LEU A 35 3.27 -44.00 -12.87
CA LEU A 35 3.80 -42.79 -12.25
C LEU A 35 4.04 -41.65 -13.24
N ALA A 36 3.61 -41.80 -14.50
CA ALA A 36 3.81 -40.80 -15.55
C ALA A 36 3.10 -39.46 -15.27
N THR A 37 2.20 -39.41 -14.27
CA THR A 37 1.56 -38.19 -13.78
C THR A 37 2.49 -37.31 -12.94
N LEU A 38 3.54 -37.89 -12.35
CA LEU A 38 4.55 -37.16 -11.58
C LEU A 38 5.59 -36.56 -12.54
N SER A 39 5.74 -35.24 -12.49
CA SER A 39 6.71 -34.49 -13.31
C SER A 39 7.47 -33.49 -12.44
N TRP A 40 8.59 -32.96 -12.94
CA TRP A 40 9.38 -31.98 -12.22
C TRP A 40 8.53 -30.76 -11.87
N GLY A 41 8.49 -30.36 -10.60
CA GLY A 41 7.61 -29.29 -10.10
C GLY A 41 6.13 -29.67 -9.95
N ARG A 42 5.72 -30.86 -10.40
CA ARG A 42 4.42 -31.50 -10.12
C ARG A 42 4.65 -32.87 -9.50
N GLY A 43 5.21 -32.84 -8.30
CA GLY A 43 5.46 -34.01 -7.46
C GLY A 43 6.77 -34.75 -7.67
N LEU A 44 7.73 -34.09 -8.32
CA LEU A 44 9.14 -34.43 -8.22
C LEU A 44 9.95 -33.16 -7.88
N PRO A 45 10.94 -33.23 -6.96
CA PRO A 45 11.40 -34.41 -6.23
C PRO A 45 10.36 -34.96 -5.24
N ALA A 46 10.28 -36.29 -5.15
CA ALA A 46 9.20 -36.96 -4.44
C ALA A 46 9.19 -36.60 -2.94
N GLY A 47 8.07 -36.07 -2.47
CA GLY A 47 7.80 -35.86 -1.05
C GLY A 47 7.26 -37.10 -0.35
N LEU A 48 7.03 -37.02 0.96
CA LEU A 48 6.47 -38.12 1.76
C LEU A 48 5.09 -38.57 1.23
N GLU A 49 4.24 -37.62 0.84
CA GLU A 49 2.90 -37.93 0.32
C GLU A 49 2.95 -38.70 -1.00
N GLU A 50 3.88 -38.37 -1.89
CA GLU A 50 4.04 -39.06 -3.18
C GLU A 50 4.62 -40.46 -3.00
N VAL A 51 5.58 -40.64 -2.08
CA VAL A 51 6.10 -41.95 -1.72
C VAL A 51 4.99 -42.83 -1.13
N GLU A 52 4.19 -42.30 -0.21
CA GLU A 52 3.05 -43.02 0.35
C GLU A 52 2.01 -43.40 -0.71
N MET A 53 1.76 -42.54 -1.71
CA MET A 53 0.87 -42.85 -2.83
C MET A 53 1.42 -43.99 -3.69
N ILE A 54 2.73 -44.01 -3.95
CA ILE A 54 3.41 -45.07 -4.70
C ILE A 54 3.34 -46.40 -3.95
N ASP A 55 3.62 -46.40 -2.65
CA ASP A 55 3.58 -47.60 -1.82
C ASP A 55 2.15 -48.16 -1.72
N ARG A 56 1.15 -47.29 -1.57
CA ARG A 56 -0.27 -47.69 -1.64
C ARG A 56 -0.66 -48.31 -2.98
N ALA A 57 -0.17 -47.76 -4.10
CA ALA A 57 -0.41 -48.33 -5.42
C ALA A 57 0.23 -49.73 -5.58
N ARG A 58 1.40 -49.95 -4.96
CA ARG A 58 2.06 -51.27 -4.92
C ARG A 58 1.30 -52.26 -4.04
N GLU A 59 0.89 -51.85 -2.86
CA GLU A 59 0.07 -52.66 -1.94
C GLU A 59 -1.25 -53.08 -2.61
N LYS A 60 -1.90 -52.15 -3.32
CA LYS A 60 -3.11 -52.45 -4.09
C LYS A 60 -2.87 -53.49 -5.17
N ARG A 61 -1.78 -53.37 -5.95
CA ARG A 61 -1.42 -54.36 -6.98
C ARG A 61 -1.08 -55.73 -6.38
N ALA A 62 -0.34 -55.77 -5.27
CA ALA A 62 -0.05 -57.01 -4.56
C ALA A 62 -1.33 -57.67 -4.01
N TRP A 63 -2.28 -56.87 -3.54
CA TRP A 63 -3.59 -57.35 -3.12
C TRP A 63 -4.44 -57.84 -4.29
N GLU A 64 -4.48 -57.14 -5.43
CA GLU A 64 -5.21 -57.57 -6.63
C GLU A 64 -4.69 -58.93 -7.15
N ALA A 65 -3.37 -59.17 -7.05
CA ALA A 65 -2.76 -60.46 -7.37
C ALA A 65 -3.15 -61.58 -6.37
N SER A 66 -3.53 -61.23 -5.14
CA SER A 66 -3.97 -62.19 -4.11
C SER A 66 -5.44 -62.62 -4.25
N LEU A 67 -6.21 -62.00 -5.17
CA LEU A 67 -7.63 -62.28 -5.32
C LEU A 67 -7.89 -63.68 -5.92
N PRO A 68 -8.92 -64.40 -5.43
CA PRO A 68 -9.22 -65.73 -5.93
C PRO A 68 -9.72 -65.72 -7.39
N PRO A 69 -9.48 -66.82 -8.15
CA PRO A 69 -9.98 -66.99 -9.53
C PRO A 69 -11.52 -67.03 -9.61
N MET A 70 -12.06 -66.74 -10.80
CA MET A 70 -13.51 -66.59 -11.05
C MET A 70 -14.25 -67.91 -11.33
N ASP A 71 -13.62 -69.06 -11.08
CA ASP A 71 -14.10 -70.37 -11.57
C ASP A 71 -15.32 -70.96 -10.79
N SER A 72 -15.69 -70.41 -9.62
CA SER A 72 -16.75 -70.96 -8.76
C SER A 72 -17.53 -69.89 -7.99
N PRO A 73 -18.85 -70.08 -7.73
CA PRO A 73 -19.73 -69.08 -7.09
C PRO A 73 -19.32 -68.73 -5.65
N SER A 74 -18.64 -69.65 -4.95
CA SER A 74 -18.06 -69.39 -3.62
C SER A 74 -16.81 -68.50 -3.69
N ASN A 75 -15.99 -68.68 -4.73
CA ASN A 75 -14.79 -67.87 -4.94
C ASN A 75 -15.14 -66.45 -5.40
N THR A 76 -16.16 -66.30 -6.24
CA THR A 76 -16.68 -64.98 -6.63
C THR A 76 -17.28 -64.24 -5.43
N ALA A 77 -18.00 -64.92 -4.55
CA ALA A 77 -18.53 -64.32 -3.31
C ALA A 77 -17.41 -63.88 -2.35
N LYS A 78 -16.33 -64.66 -2.21
CA LYS A 78 -15.15 -64.27 -1.44
C LYS A 78 -14.43 -63.08 -2.06
N ARG A 79 -14.27 -63.06 -3.39
CA ARG A 79 -13.67 -61.95 -4.13
C ARG A 79 -14.44 -60.66 -3.92
N LEU A 80 -15.78 -60.68 -4.02
CA LEU A 80 -16.63 -59.50 -3.79
C LEU A 80 -16.47 -58.95 -2.37
N LYS A 81 -16.47 -59.82 -1.34
CA LYS A 81 -16.25 -59.40 0.04
C LYS A 81 -14.88 -58.74 0.23
N MET A 82 -13.83 -59.32 -0.36
CA MET A 82 -12.49 -58.72 -0.31
C MET A 82 -12.46 -57.35 -1.02
N MET A 83 -13.14 -57.21 -2.16
CA MET A 83 -13.25 -55.93 -2.88
C MET A 83 -13.97 -54.87 -2.03
N GLU A 84 -15.13 -55.18 -1.46
CA GLU A 84 -15.89 -54.27 -0.61
C GLU A 84 -15.12 -53.85 0.64
N GLU A 85 -14.35 -54.75 1.24
CA GLU A 85 -13.49 -54.45 2.39
C GLU A 85 -12.35 -53.50 2.02
N MET A 86 -11.73 -53.70 0.86
CA MET A 86 -10.67 -52.80 0.38
C MET A 86 -11.21 -51.44 -0.02
N GLU A 87 -12.35 -51.38 -0.70
CA GLU A 87 -13.01 -50.12 -1.02
C GLU A 87 -13.32 -49.33 0.26
N ARG A 88 -13.87 -49.98 1.30
CA ARG A 88 -14.10 -49.34 2.61
C ARG A 88 -12.83 -48.78 3.23
N LYS A 89 -11.70 -49.48 3.13
CA LYS A 89 -10.40 -48.98 3.62
C LYS A 89 -9.91 -47.78 2.81
N GLU A 90 -10.02 -47.82 1.48
CA GLU A 90 -9.67 -46.70 0.61
C GLU A 90 -10.55 -45.47 0.87
N TRP A 91 -11.85 -45.66 1.10
CA TRP A 91 -12.78 -44.59 1.47
C TRP A 91 -12.44 -43.98 2.83
N ALA A 92 -12.21 -44.81 3.86
CA ALA A 92 -11.83 -44.32 5.18
C ALA A 92 -10.51 -43.52 5.15
N PHE A 93 -9.55 -43.97 4.34
CA PHE A 93 -8.29 -43.28 4.16
C PHE A 93 -8.46 -41.92 3.46
N ARG A 94 -9.26 -41.84 2.38
CA ARG A 94 -9.60 -40.56 1.72
C ARG A 94 -10.32 -39.61 2.65
N GLU A 95 -11.20 -40.13 3.49
CA GLU A 95 -11.93 -39.33 4.48
C GLU A 95 -10.98 -38.72 5.52
N GLN A 96 -9.96 -39.47 5.96
CA GLN A 96 -8.90 -38.93 6.83
C GLN A 96 -8.06 -37.83 6.16
N GLU A 97 -7.72 -37.98 4.87
CA GLU A 97 -7.02 -36.91 4.13
C GLU A 97 -7.88 -35.64 4.02
N ILE A 98 -9.18 -35.80 3.72
CA ILE A 98 -10.14 -34.70 3.68
C ILE A 98 -10.23 -34.03 5.05
N GLU A 99 -10.31 -34.81 6.14
CA GLU A 99 -10.35 -34.30 7.51
C GLU A 99 -9.08 -33.50 7.85
N LYS A 100 -7.88 -34.01 7.51
CA LYS A 100 -6.61 -33.29 7.69
C LYS A 100 -6.63 -31.94 6.95
N LEU A 101 -7.06 -31.92 5.69
CA LEU A 101 -7.17 -30.68 4.91
C LEU A 101 -8.20 -29.72 5.51
N GLN A 102 -9.33 -30.22 5.99
CA GLN A 102 -10.35 -29.42 6.65
C GLN A 102 -9.83 -28.84 7.97
N MET A 103 -9.07 -29.61 8.75
CA MET A 103 -8.44 -29.15 9.98
C MET A 103 -7.44 -28.02 9.72
N VAL A 104 -6.57 -28.16 8.71
CA VAL A 104 -5.64 -27.10 8.30
C VAL A 104 -6.40 -25.84 7.87
N ARG A 105 -7.46 -25.98 7.05
CA ARG A 105 -8.32 -24.85 6.65
C ARG A 105 -8.96 -24.18 7.87
N LEU A 106 -9.47 -24.97 8.81
CA LEU A 106 -10.12 -24.49 10.03
C LEU A 106 -9.13 -23.75 10.94
N GLU A 107 -7.89 -24.21 11.04
CA GLU A 107 -6.84 -23.48 11.75
C GLU A 107 -6.52 -22.13 11.12
N VAL A 108 -6.44 -22.08 9.78
CA VAL A 108 -6.26 -20.82 9.06
C VAL A 108 -7.45 -19.89 9.32
N PHE A 109 -8.68 -20.40 9.27
CA PHE A 109 -9.88 -19.61 9.59
C PHE A 109 -9.86 -19.08 11.04
N LYS A 110 -9.49 -19.91 12.02
CA LYS A 110 -9.32 -19.47 13.42
C LYS A 110 -8.30 -18.34 13.53
N LYS A 111 -7.16 -18.44 12.85
CA LYS A 111 -6.13 -17.37 12.82
C LYS A 111 -6.68 -16.08 12.19
N MET A 112 -7.46 -16.19 11.12
CA MET A 112 -8.08 -15.02 10.47
C MET A 112 -9.14 -14.35 11.35
N LEU A 113 -9.96 -15.14 12.05
CA LEU A 113 -10.95 -14.62 13.00
C LEU A 113 -10.28 -13.89 14.16
N ARG A 114 -9.23 -14.48 14.76
CA ARG A 114 -8.44 -13.82 15.82
C ARG A 114 -7.87 -12.49 15.36
N ARG A 115 -7.26 -12.44 14.16
CA ARG A 115 -6.74 -11.18 13.58
C ARG A 115 -7.83 -10.14 13.40
N ARG A 116 -9.02 -10.54 12.93
CA ARG A 116 -10.16 -9.64 12.79
C ARG A 116 -10.59 -9.07 14.14
N GLU A 117 -10.72 -9.91 15.15
CA GLU A 117 -11.11 -9.54 16.50
C GLU A 117 -10.08 -8.62 17.17
N GLU A 118 -8.78 -8.93 17.04
CA GLU A 118 -7.69 -8.06 17.50
C GLU A 118 -7.74 -6.68 16.84
N ASN A 119 -8.03 -6.62 15.55
CA ASN A 119 -8.16 -5.36 14.83
C ASN A 119 -9.39 -4.56 15.30
N GLN A 120 -10.52 -5.22 15.54
CA GLN A 120 -11.70 -4.58 16.12
C GLN A 120 -11.40 -4.05 17.53
N ASN A 121 -10.80 -4.86 18.39
CA ASN A 121 -10.42 -4.47 19.75
C ASN A 121 -9.46 -3.27 19.76
N LYS A 122 -8.52 -3.19 18.80
CA LYS A 122 -7.63 -2.03 18.64
C LYS A 122 -8.39 -0.76 18.25
N LEU A 123 -9.38 -0.87 17.35
CA LEU A 123 -10.22 0.26 16.97
C LEU A 123 -11.09 0.71 18.13
N ASP A 124 -11.74 -0.22 18.83
CA ASP A 124 -12.56 0.07 19.99
C ASP A 124 -11.75 0.71 21.12
N ALA A 125 -10.54 0.21 21.37
CA ALA A 125 -9.61 0.81 22.34
C ALA A 125 -9.24 2.25 21.97
N ARG A 126 -8.99 2.55 20.69
CA ARG A 126 -8.73 3.92 20.21
C ARG A 126 -9.94 4.82 20.41
N CYS A 127 -11.12 4.37 20.01
CA CYS A 127 -12.37 5.11 20.22
C CYS A 127 -12.61 5.43 21.71
N LEU A 128 -12.35 4.46 22.59
CA LEU A 128 -12.45 4.65 24.04
C LEU A 128 -11.40 5.62 24.57
N CYS A 129 -10.15 5.54 24.09
CA CYS A 129 -9.09 6.48 24.43
C CYS A 129 -9.45 7.92 24.03
N ASP A 130 -9.94 8.13 22.81
CA ASP A 130 -10.34 9.45 22.31
C ASP A 130 -11.50 10.01 23.12
N HIS A 131 -12.51 9.17 23.39
CA HIS A 131 -13.63 9.55 24.25
C HIS A 131 -13.17 9.93 25.66
N TRP A 132 -12.25 9.15 26.24
CA TRP A 132 -11.69 9.41 27.56
C TRP A 132 -10.87 10.71 27.58
N GLN A 133 -10.02 10.96 26.57
CA GLN A 133 -9.24 12.18 26.44
C GLN A 133 -10.14 13.42 26.35
N ASN A 134 -11.16 13.39 25.49
CA ASN A 134 -12.11 14.48 25.35
C ASN A 134 -12.84 14.78 26.68
N ARG A 135 -13.26 13.73 27.38
CA ARG A 135 -13.91 13.87 28.70
C ARG A 135 -12.95 14.39 29.77
N GLN A 136 -11.68 14.01 29.69
CA GLN A 136 -10.64 14.47 30.60
C GLN A 136 -10.32 15.95 30.35
N GLN A 137 -10.20 16.40 29.10
CA GLN A 137 -10.02 17.80 28.74
C GLN A 137 -11.19 18.66 29.24
N ALA A 138 -12.43 18.22 28.97
CA ALA A 138 -13.62 18.93 29.46
C ALA A 138 -13.66 19.01 31.00
N ARG A 139 -13.19 17.98 31.70
CA ARG A 139 -13.03 17.99 33.16
C ARG A 139 -11.97 18.99 33.59
N GLU A 140 -10.81 19.02 32.93
CA GLU A 140 -9.73 19.96 33.23
C GLU A 140 -10.14 21.41 33.00
N GLU A 141 -10.89 21.71 31.95
CA GLU A 141 -11.45 23.04 31.71
C GLU A 141 -12.40 23.47 32.83
N LYS A 142 -13.27 22.58 33.30
CA LYS A 142 -14.13 22.84 34.47
C LYS A 142 -13.30 23.11 35.72
N ILE A 143 -12.25 22.32 35.96
CA ILE A 143 -11.34 22.53 37.09
C ILE A 143 -10.61 23.87 36.97
N LYS A 144 -10.17 24.26 35.76
CA LYS A 144 -9.54 25.56 35.50
C LYS A 144 -10.50 26.71 35.82
N LYS A 145 -11.76 26.63 35.39
CA LYS A 145 -12.81 27.61 35.74
C LYS A 145 -13.00 27.71 37.25
N ILE A 146 -13.17 26.58 37.94
CA ILE A 146 -13.30 26.54 39.41
C ILE A 146 -12.07 27.18 40.08
N ARG A 147 -10.85 26.88 39.62
CA ARG A 147 -9.62 27.48 40.16
C ARG A 147 -9.57 28.99 39.95
N GLN A 148 -9.96 29.47 38.77
CA GLN A 148 -10.06 30.91 38.46
C GLN A 148 -11.09 31.58 39.37
N ASP A 149 -12.26 30.98 39.54
CA ASP A 149 -13.32 31.48 40.43
C ASP A 149 -12.86 31.51 41.88
N CYS A 150 -12.19 30.45 42.36
CA CYS A 150 -11.59 30.42 43.69
C CYS A 150 -10.55 31.54 43.85
N ALA A 151 -9.67 31.76 42.87
CA ALA A 151 -8.68 32.83 42.93
C ALA A 151 -9.33 34.23 42.94
N LEU A 152 -10.37 34.44 42.13
CA LEU A 152 -11.16 35.68 42.12
C LEU A 152 -11.86 35.91 43.46
N MET A 153 -12.50 34.89 44.01
CA MET A 153 -13.17 34.95 45.30
C MET A 153 -12.19 35.21 46.44
N LEU A 154 -11.02 34.55 46.43
CA LEU A 154 -9.95 34.81 47.40
C LEU A 154 -9.45 36.26 47.31
N ARG A 155 -9.24 36.80 46.09
CA ARG A 155 -8.86 38.21 45.91
C ARG A 155 -9.92 39.16 46.47
N LYS A 156 -11.20 38.91 46.16
CA LYS A 156 -12.34 39.69 46.71
C LYS A 156 -12.40 39.60 48.23
N LEU A 157 -12.18 38.42 48.81
CA LEU A 157 -12.14 38.24 50.26
C LEU A 157 -10.97 38.98 50.90
N ILE A 158 -9.78 38.98 50.29
CA ILE A 158 -8.63 39.74 50.78
C ILE A 158 -8.91 41.24 50.74
N THR A 159 -9.51 41.76 49.66
CA THR A 159 -9.89 43.19 49.59
C THR A 159 -10.97 43.54 50.60
N ASN A 160 -11.99 42.70 50.77
CA ASN A 160 -13.03 42.90 51.77
C ASN A 160 -12.46 42.82 53.19
N ARG A 161 -11.46 41.96 53.42
CA ARG A 161 -10.75 41.86 54.71
C ARG A 161 -9.96 43.11 55.06
N LYS A 162 -9.45 43.84 54.07
CA LYS A 162 -8.84 45.16 54.32
C LYS A 162 -9.88 46.17 54.80
N ASN A 163 -11.12 46.08 54.32
CA ASN A 163 -12.22 47.00 54.63
C ASN A 163 -13.36 46.32 55.43
N MET A 164 -13.06 45.47 56.42
CA MET A 164 -14.07 44.68 57.16
C MET A 164 -15.17 45.52 57.84
N MET A 165 -14.82 46.74 58.26
CA MET A 165 -15.72 47.64 58.98
C MET A 165 -16.60 48.49 58.04
N GLY A 166 -16.42 48.39 56.72
CA GLY A 166 -17.18 49.17 55.72
C GLY A 166 -17.02 50.70 55.85
N LYS A 167 -16.03 51.17 56.64
CA LYS A 167 -15.78 52.60 56.82
C LYS A 167 -15.23 53.17 55.51
N LEU A 168 -15.86 54.22 55.00
CA LEU A 168 -15.31 55.02 53.91
C LEU A 168 -14.04 55.69 54.43
N GLU A 169 -12.88 55.27 53.91
CA GLU A 169 -11.61 55.91 54.21
C GLU A 169 -11.60 57.31 53.60
N ARG A 170 -11.20 58.30 54.39
CA ARG A 170 -11.02 59.67 53.89
C ARG A 170 -9.80 59.68 52.97
N ARG A 171 -9.89 60.40 51.86
CA ARG A 171 -8.85 60.44 50.82
C ARG A 171 -7.51 60.98 51.37
N ASP A 172 -6.48 60.15 51.39
CA ASP A 172 -5.12 60.52 51.79
C ASP A 172 -4.34 61.07 50.59
N ILE A 173 -4.38 62.40 50.39
CA ILE A 173 -3.72 63.06 49.24
C ILE A 173 -2.23 62.71 49.18
N ILE A 174 -1.52 62.71 50.31
CA ILE A 174 -0.08 62.45 50.36
C ILE A 174 0.25 61.04 49.86
N LYS A 175 -0.54 60.03 50.24
CA LYS A 175 -0.34 58.64 49.80
C LYS A 175 -0.63 58.46 48.32
N GLU A 176 -1.65 59.14 47.79
CA GLU A 176 -1.95 59.07 46.36
C GLU A 176 -0.84 59.69 45.50
N TYR A 177 -0.23 60.78 45.95
CA TYR A 177 0.92 61.37 45.23
C TYR A 177 2.21 60.57 45.41
N SER A 178 2.35 59.77 46.48
CA SER A 178 3.50 58.88 46.66
C SER A 178 3.38 57.59 45.82
N ASP A 179 2.16 57.08 45.62
CA ASP A 179 1.92 55.86 44.86
C ASP A 179 1.68 56.17 43.37
N PHE A 180 2.64 55.81 42.51
CA PHE A 180 2.50 56.01 41.06
C PHE A 180 1.38 55.19 40.40
N SER A 181 0.89 54.14 41.07
CA SER A 181 -0.27 53.35 40.65
C SER A 181 -1.61 53.95 41.09
N SER A 182 -1.58 55.09 41.78
CA SER A 182 -2.80 55.78 42.22
C SER A 182 -3.59 56.36 41.04
N GLN A 183 -4.83 56.74 41.33
CA GLN A 183 -5.73 57.32 40.34
C GLN A 183 -5.26 58.68 39.79
N ILE A 184 -4.34 59.36 40.48
CA ILE A 184 -3.81 60.67 40.05
C ILE A 184 -2.93 60.52 38.81
N TYR A 185 -2.07 59.50 38.80
CA TYR A 185 -1.15 59.24 37.70
C TYR A 185 -1.71 58.24 36.69
N ALA A 186 -2.45 57.24 37.15
CA ALA A 186 -3.03 56.18 36.33
C ALA A 186 -4.54 56.06 36.59
N PRO A 187 -5.36 57.00 36.08
CA PRO A 187 -6.80 56.96 36.27
C PRO A 187 -7.41 55.74 35.56
N LEU A 188 -8.32 55.05 36.25
CA LEU A 188 -9.08 53.95 35.67
C LEU A 188 -10.14 54.51 34.72
N SER A 189 -10.25 53.95 33.52
CA SER A 189 -11.19 54.41 32.48
C SER A 189 -12.65 54.49 32.95
N ARG A 190 -13.08 53.59 33.83
CA ARG A 190 -14.44 53.59 34.42
C ARG A 190 -14.79 54.85 35.24
N ILE A 191 -13.79 55.65 35.64
CA ILE A 191 -13.97 56.92 36.37
C ILE A 191 -14.32 58.04 35.39
N GLY A 192 -14.01 57.88 34.09
CA GLY A 192 -14.26 58.87 33.06
C GLY A 192 -13.28 60.05 33.05
N PHE A 193 -12.24 60.02 33.89
CA PHE A 193 -11.19 61.04 33.91
C PHE A 193 -10.05 60.63 32.97
N PHE A 194 -9.91 61.37 31.87
CA PHE A 194 -8.83 61.21 30.90
C PHE A 194 -8.04 62.53 30.86
N PRO A 195 -6.80 62.57 31.37
CA PRO A 195 -6.02 63.81 31.41
C PRO A 195 -5.77 64.40 30.00
N ASP A 196 -5.71 63.55 28.99
CA ASP A 196 -5.38 63.95 27.61
C ASP A 196 -6.57 64.51 26.80
N ASN A 197 -7.81 64.35 27.27
CA ASN A 197 -9.01 64.75 26.51
C ASN A 197 -9.07 66.24 26.16
N ASN A 198 -8.40 67.11 26.94
CA ASN A 198 -8.37 68.56 26.72
C ASN A 198 -6.97 69.07 26.34
N SER A 199 -6.04 68.20 25.94
CA SER A 199 -4.68 68.60 25.57
C SER A 199 -4.66 69.70 24.49
N ASP A 200 -5.57 69.62 23.51
CA ASP A 200 -5.72 70.62 22.45
C ASP A 200 -6.11 72.02 22.95
N SER A 201 -6.81 72.13 24.10
CA SER A 201 -7.22 73.42 24.67
C SER A 201 -6.06 74.23 25.26
N TYR A 202 -4.95 73.55 25.60
CA TYR A 202 -3.74 74.17 26.14
C TYR A 202 -2.69 74.46 25.07
N VAL A 203 -2.93 74.06 23.82
CA VAL A 203 -2.05 74.41 22.69
C VAL A 203 -2.33 75.86 22.30
N VAL A 204 -1.59 76.79 22.91
CA VAL A 204 -1.71 78.23 22.64
C VAL A 204 -1.14 78.56 21.25
N LYS A 205 -1.98 78.48 20.21
CA LYS A 205 -1.68 79.02 18.87
C LYS A 205 -2.03 80.50 18.83
N SER A 206 -1.20 81.33 19.45
CA SER A 206 -1.40 82.79 19.43
C SER A 206 -0.75 83.41 18.20
N PHE A 207 -1.56 84.09 17.37
CA PHE A 207 -1.08 84.94 16.28
C PHE A 207 0.00 85.92 16.76
N TYR A 208 -0.17 86.41 17.99
CA TYR A 208 0.69 87.38 18.62
C TYR A 208 2.08 86.86 19.00
N LEU A 209 2.23 85.56 19.23
CA LEU A 209 3.52 84.94 19.59
C LEU A 209 4.24 84.36 18.37
N ASN A 210 3.49 83.93 17.36
CA ASN A 210 4.02 83.22 16.20
C ASN A 210 4.42 84.14 15.04
N THR A 211 3.90 85.38 15.00
CA THR A 211 4.12 86.32 13.89
C THR A 211 4.80 87.57 14.40
N PHE A 212 5.82 88.07 13.68
CA PHE A 212 6.48 89.33 14.01
C PHE A 212 5.49 90.51 14.09
N ALA A 213 4.55 90.60 13.13
CA ALA A 213 3.49 91.60 13.15
C ALA A 213 2.61 91.53 14.42
N GLY A 214 2.37 90.30 14.92
CA GLY A 214 1.63 90.07 16.15
C GLY A 214 2.41 90.48 17.40
N LEU A 215 3.73 90.28 17.43
CA LEU A 215 4.59 90.75 18.51
C LEU A 215 4.61 92.28 18.59
N CYS A 216 4.70 92.96 17.45
CA CYS A 216 4.64 94.43 17.41
C CYS A 216 3.27 94.96 17.90
N GLN A 217 2.17 94.26 17.58
CA GLN A 217 0.85 94.61 18.11
C GLN A 217 0.74 94.38 19.62
N LEU A 218 1.37 93.33 20.16
CA LEU A 218 1.43 93.12 21.61
C LEU A 218 2.25 94.20 22.30
N GLU A 219 3.41 94.53 21.76
CA GLU A 219 4.27 95.59 22.27
C GLU A 219 3.52 96.92 22.33
N ALA A 220 2.78 97.26 21.27
CA ALA A 220 1.97 98.48 21.22
C ALA A 220 0.76 98.46 22.17
N CYS A 221 0.20 97.29 22.48
CA CYS A 221 -0.93 97.13 23.41
C CYS A 221 -0.50 97.16 24.89
N LEU A 222 0.79 96.93 25.18
CA LEU A 222 1.29 96.97 26.55
C LEU A 222 1.44 98.42 27.02
N PRO A 223 0.88 98.80 28.17
CA PRO A 223 1.03 100.16 28.67
C PRO A 223 2.50 100.46 29.01
N ASP A 224 2.93 101.70 28.75
CA ASP A 224 4.29 102.20 28.99
C ASP A 224 4.84 101.92 30.40
N SER A 225 3.97 101.68 31.40
CA SER A 225 4.38 101.29 32.75
C SER A 225 5.05 99.92 32.85
N VAL A 226 4.81 99.02 31.90
CA VAL A 226 5.42 97.68 31.83
C VAL A 226 6.78 97.75 31.14
N ILE A 227 6.93 98.66 30.17
CA ILE A 227 8.14 98.84 29.35
C ILE A 227 9.14 99.80 30.02
N GLN A 228 8.65 100.80 30.76
CA GLN A 228 9.50 101.78 31.45
C GLN A 228 9.50 101.57 32.97
N LEU A 229 10.68 101.27 33.52
CA LEU A 229 10.93 101.17 34.96
C LEU A 229 10.74 102.52 35.65
N LYS A 230 9.60 102.71 36.31
CA LYS A 230 9.40 103.83 37.25
C LYS A 230 10.09 103.53 38.58
N THR A 231 11.39 103.74 38.66
CA THR A 231 12.10 103.74 39.96
C THR A 231 11.70 104.95 40.79
N LYS A 232 10.78 104.75 41.74
CA LYS A 232 10.52 105.71 42.82
C LYS A 232 11.37 105.32 44.02
N ALA A 233 12.27 106.20 44.47
CA ALA A 233 12.98 106.01 45.73
C ALA A 233 11.95 105.92 46.89
N PRO A 234 12.08 104.95 47.81
CA PRO A 234 11.12 104.79 48.90
C PRO A 234 11.13 106.05 49.79
N LYS A 235 9.95 106.65 49.99
CA LYS A 235 9.80 107.75 50.95
C LYS A 235 10.16 107.25 52.36
N PRO A 236 10.88 108.05 53.17
CA PRO A 236 11.23 107.65 54.54
C PRO A 236 9.94 107.33 55.32
N ARG A 237 9.90 106.15 55.94
CA ARG A 237 8.74 105.70 56.72
C ARG A 237 8.58 106.64 57.92
N CYS A 238 7.49 107.40 57.99
CA CYS A 238 7.18 108.20 59.18
C CYS A 238 6.95 107.27 60.38
N ILE A 239 7.89 107.32 61.33
CA ILE A 239 7.98 106.53 62.57
C ILE A 239 6.81 106.86 63.53
N THR A 240 6.31 108.09 63.46
CA THR A 240 5.24 108.62 64.30
C THR A 240 3.92 108.80 63.54
N THR A 241 2.79 108.59 64.22
CA THR A 241 1.47 109.04 63.76
C THR A 241 1.37 110.56 63.88
N LYS A 242 0.39 111.20 63.22
CA LYS A 242 0.14 112.65 63.33
C LYS A 242 -0.05 113.12 64.78
N THR A 243 -0.42 112.21 65.68
CA THR A 243 -0.63 112.39 67.12
C THR A 243 0.60 112.07 67.99
N GLY A 244 1.77 111.83 67.39
CA GLY A 244 3.04 111.62 68.11
C GLY A 244 3.29 110.18 68.61
N PHE A 245 2.34 109.26 68.43
CA PHE A 245 2.51 107.86 68.87
C PHE A 245 3.33 107.03 67.88
N ILE A 246 4.13 106.10 68.39
CA ILE A 246 4.95 105.19 67.59
C ILE A 246 4.06 104.13 66.93
N LYS A 247 4.15 104.01 65.60
CA LYS A 247 3.39 103.01 64.83
C LYS A 247 3.84 101.58 65.16
N ARG A 248 2.93 100.60 65.05
CA ARG A 248 3.20 99.17 65.36
C ARG A 248 4.43 98.62 64.62
N SER A 249 4.63 99.00 63.36
CA SER A 249 5.79 98.60 62.56
C SER A 249 7.12 99.16 63.08
N ALA A 250 7.10 100.28 63.80
CA ALA A 250 8.28 100.96 64.34
C ALA A 250 8.52 100.65 65.84
N ARG A 251 7.62 99.89 66.49
CA ARG A 251 7.79 99.47 67.89
C ARG A 251 9.01 98.59 68.07
N LEU A 252 9.24 97.64 67.16
CA LEU A 252 10.42 96.78 67.21
C LEU A 252 11.71 97.59 67.10
N GLU A 253 11.75 98.61 66.24
CA GLU A 253 12.92 99.50 66.12
C GLU A 253 13.14 100.35 67.38
N ALA A 254 12.06 100.83 68.02
CA ALA A 254 12.13 101.55 69.30
C ALA A 254 12.55 100.64 70.47
N ASP A 255 12.03 99.41 70.51
CA ASP A 255 12.40 98.40 71.51
C ASP A 255 13.86 97.98 71.31
N LEU A 256 14.32 97.79 70.07
CA LEU A 256 15.72 97.53 69.75
C LEU A 256 16.62 98.70 70.15
N ALA A 257 16.18 99.95 69.97
CA ALA A 257 16.92 101.12 70.45
C ALA A 257 16.99 101.15 71.99
N GLN A 258 15.91 100.81 72.70
CA GLN A 258 15.89 100.70 74.16
C GLN A 258 16.77 99.55 74.67
N VAL A 259 16.72 98.39 74.02
CA VAL A 259 17.56 97.23 74.31
C VAL A 259 19.02 97.55 74.04
N HIS A 260 19.33 98.23 72.94
CA HIS A 260 20.69 98.69 72.63
C HIS A 260 21.21 99.63 73.72
N GLN A 261 20.39 100.60 74.16
CA GLN A 261 20.74 101.46 75.30
C GLN A 261 20.89 100.68 76.62
N ALA A 262 20.04 99.68 76.88
CA ALA A 262 20.11 98.83 78.06
C ALA A 262 21.35 97.92 78.05
N LEU A 263 21.76 97.41 76.89
CA LEU A 263 22.99 96.65 76.71
C LEU A 263 24.22 97.54 76.87
N LEU A 264 24.21 98.78 76.38
CA LEU A 264 25.25 99.76 76.65
C LEU A 264 25.34 100.09 78.15
N LYS A 265 24.19 100.22 78.84
CA LYS A 265 24.14 100.43 80.31
C LYS A 265 24.60 99.19 81.09
N LYS A 266 24.26 97.98 80.66
CA LYS A 266 24.72 96.71 81.26
C LYS A 266 26.21 96.43 81.00
N LYS A 267 26.76 96.79 79.84
CA LYS A 267 28.21 96.72 79.57
C LYS A 267 29.03 97.60 80.52
N LYS A 268 28.44 98.67 81.07
CA LYS A 268 29.09 99.56 82.05
C LYS A 268 29.02 99.09 83.51
N LYS A 269 28.24 98.05 83.85
CA LYS A 269 28.14 97.48 85.21
C LYS A 269 28.36 95.96 85.19
N LYS A 270 29.57 95.49 85.51
CA LYS A 270 29.87 94.05 85.68
C LYS A 270 29.80 93.65 87.16
N VAL A 271 28.84 92.78 87.55
CA VAL A 271 28.83 92.01 88.81
C VAL A 271 28.28 90.60 88.54
N LYS A 272 28.82 89.59 89.23
CA LYS A 272 28.73 88.11 89.02
C LYS A 272 27.38 87.49 89.46
N GLU A 273 26.98 86.39 88.81
CA GLU A 273 25.79 85.55 89.13
C GLU A 273 26.14 84.34 90.04
N PRO A 274 25.24 83.88 90.94
CA PRO A 274 25.35 82.59 91.64
C PRO A 274 24.49 81.46 91.00
N LYS A 275 24.86 80.19 91.30
CA LYS A 275 24.31 78.92 90.72
C LYS A 275 23.04 78.39 91.43
N LYS A 276 22.25 77.56 90.73
CA LYS A 276 20.97 76.91 91.14
C LYS A 276 21.15 75.47 91.72
N PRO A 277 20.20 74.92 92.53
CA PRO A 277 20.29 73.60 93.20
C PRO A 277 19.62 72.41 92.46
N ILE A 278 19.90 71.18 92.94
CA ILE A 278 19.68 69.81 92.36
C ILE A 278 18.34 69.15 92.81
N HIS A 279 17.75 68.25 91.99
CA HIS A 279 16.45 67.53 92.17
C HIS A 279 16.59 66.05 92.66
N VAL A 280 15.56 65.54 93.36
CA VAL A 280 15.42 64.24 94.07
C VAL A 280 14.78 63.11 93.21
N PRO A 281 15.08 61.80 93.40
CA PRO A 281 14.44 60.69 92.66
C PRO A 281 13.15 60.10 93.30
N GLU A 282 12.29 59.53 92.44
CA GLU A 282 10.91 59.04 92.69
C GLU A 282 10.84 57.51 92.93
N LYS A 283 9.86 57.04 93.72
CA LYS A 283 9.77 55.66 94.29
C LYS A 283 8.89 54.74 93.43
N VAL A 284 9.31 53.50 93.19
CA VAL A 284 8.58 52.46 92.41
C VAL A 284 7.75 51.56 93.35
N GLU A 285 6.50 51.25 92.99
CA GLU A 285 5.59 50.36 93.75
C GLU A 285 5.63 48.90 93.23
N GLU A 286 5.47 47.92 94.13
CA GLU A 286 5.44 46.47 93.83
C GLU A 286 4.02 45.95 93.48
N PRO A 287 3.88 44.89 92.64
CA PRO A 287 2.58 44.37 92.19
C PRO A 287 1.89 43.42 93.20
N VAL A 288 0.54 43.43 93.17
CA VAL A 288 -0.41 42.71 94.05
C VAL A 288 -0.34 41.17 93.90
N PRO A 289 -0.47 40.38 94.99
CA PRO A 289 -0.44 38.91 94.93
C PRO A 289 -1.73 38.29 94.35
N LYS A 290 -1.55 37.19 93.60
CA LYS A 290 -2.62 36.40 92.96
C LYS A 290 -3.32 35.46 93.96
N PRO A 291 -4.60 35.06 93.71
CA PRO A 291 -5.32 34.13 94.57
C PRO A 291 -4.72 32.70 94.53
N PRO A 292 -4.90 31.90 95.61
CA PRO A 292 -4.36 30.55 95.71
C PRO A 292 -5.03 29.58 94.72
N THR A 293 -4.22 28.89 93.93
CA THR A 293 -4.63 27.92 92.92
C THR A 293 -5.19 26.63 93.57
N LEU A 294 -6.26 26.08 93.00
CA LEU A 294 -6.76 24.73 93.28
C LEU A 294 -5.63 23.69 93.15
N ILE A 295 -5.42 22.91 94.20
CA ILE A 295 -4.50 21.76 94.20
C ILE A 295 -5.25 20.58 93.56
N LEU A 296 -4.85 20.19 92.35
CA LEU A 296 -5.25 18.91 91.77
C LEU A 296 -4.44 17.79 92.42
N GLU A 297 -5.08 16.63 92.65
CA GLU A 297 -4.39 15.42 93.10
C GLU A 297 -3.23 15.09 92.15
N LYS A 298 -2.04 14.91 92.73
CA LYS A 298 -0.85 14.52 91.96
C LYS A 298 -1.05 13.07 91.52
N PRO A 299 -0.93 12.75 90.22
CA PRO A 299 -0.95 11.37 89.76
C PRO A 299 0.24 10.60 90.33
N SER A 300 0.17 9.27 90.24
CA SER A 300 1.23 8.41 90.75
C SER A 300 2.56 8.63 90.00
N ILE A 301 3.70 8.40 90.65
CA ILE A 301 5.05 8.65 90.07
C ILE A 301 5.23 7.88 88.74
N GLU A 302 4.62 6.70 88.62
CA GLU A 302 4.67 5.87 87.41
C GLU A 302 3.90 6.51 86.24
N GLU A 303 2.76 7.13 86.50
CA GLU A 303 1.99 7.86 85.49
C GLU A 303 2.73 9.13 85.04
N GLU A 304 3.41 9.83 85.96
CA GLU A 304 4.25 10.99 85.62
C GLU A 304 5.42 10.59 84.72
N GLU A 305 6.08 9.45 84.96
CA GLU A 305 7.16 8.94 84.11
C GLU A 305 6.67 8.55 82.71
N ILE A 306 5.49 7.94 82.62
CA ILE A 306 4.86 7.60 81.34
C ILE A 306 4.48 8.88 80.59
N GLU A 307 3.88 9.86 81.26
CA GLU A 307 3.53 11.15 80.66
C GLU A 307 4.77 11.90 80.19
N LEU A 308 5.86 11.90 80.97
CA LEU A 308 7.13 12.50 80.59
C LEU A 308 7.76 11.80 79.38
N ALA A 309 7.71 10.46 79.31
CA ALA A 309 8.18 9.69 78.16
C ALA A 309 7.34 9.99 76.90
N VAL A 310 6.02 10.08 77.04
CA VAL A 310 5.10 10.46 75.95
C VAL A 310 5.36 11.89 75.49
N VAL A 311 5.58 12.83 76.40
CA VAL A 311 5.92 14.23 76.08
C VAL A 311 7.28 14.30 75.35
N CYS A 312 8.26 13.50 75.75
CA CYS A 312 9.54 13.40 75.06
C CYS A 312 9.39 12.85 73.63
N LEU A 313 8.61 11.79 73.43
CA LEU A 313 8.29 11.25 72.11
C LEU A 313 7.55 12.27 71.24
N GLN A 314 6.57 12.98 71.80
CA GLN A 314 5.85 14.04 71.10
C GLN A 314 6.79 15.18 70.68
N LYS A 315 7.74 15.59 71.54
CA LYS A 315 8.74 16.61 71.21
C LYS A 315 9.66 16.15 70.08
N LEU A 316 10.11 14.90 70.08
CA LEU A 316 10.95 14.34 69.02
C LEU A 316 10.21 14.26 67.68
N LEU A 317 8.95 13.79 67.69
CA LEU A 317 8.12 13.72 66.48
C LEU A 317 7.82 15.12 65.91
N ARG A 318 7.50 16.09 66.77
CA ARG A 318 7.32 17.50 66.36
C ARG A 318 8.61 18.09 65.80
N GLY A 319 9.75 17.83 66.44
CA GLY A 319 11.07 18.27 65.96
C GLY A 319 11.41 17.68 64.59
N ARG A 320 11.19 16.37 64.39
CA ARG A 320 11.44 15.70 63.10
C ARG A 320 10.50 16.17 62.01
N ALA A 321 9.22 16.42 62.33
CA ALA A 321 8.26 16.99 61.39
C ALA A 321 8.70 18.39 60.92
N ILE A 322 9.16 19.26 61.84
CA ILE A 322 9.68 20.60 61.50
C ILE A 322 10.94 20.48 60.63
N GLN A 323 11.85 19.55 60.93
CA GLN A 323 13.04 19.31 60.12
C GLN A 323 12.68 18.85 58.70
N ASN A 324 11.73 17.92 58.54
CA ASN A 324 11.29 17.45 57.23
C ASN A 324 10.61 18.58 56.44
N MET A 325 9.74 19.37 57.09
CA MET A 325 9.13 20.57 56.49
C MET A 325 10.18 21.57 56.01
N MET A 326 11.24 21.76 56.80
CA MET A 326 12.37 22.62 56.42
C MET A 326 13.18 22.04 55.25
N PHE A 327 13.44 20.73 55.22
CA PHE A 327 14.14 20.08 54.12
C PHE A 327 13.37 20.15 52.80
N GLU A 328 12.06 19.92 52.85
CA GLU A 328 11.17 20.11 51.69
C GLU A 328 11.12 21.57 51.26
N GLY A 329 11.04 22.51 52.21
CA GLY A 329 11.11 23.94 51.95
C GLY A 329 12.41 24.35 51.27
N LYS A 330 13.54 23.80 51.72
CA LYS A 330 14.85 23.99 51.10
C LYS A 330 14.87 23.42 49.69
N ARG A 331 14.42 22.17 49.48
CA ARG A 331 14.36 21.53 48.15
C ARG A 331 13.53 22.34 47.14
N LYS A 332 12.35 22.80 47.55
CA LYS A 332 11.46 23.62 46.70
C LYS A 332 12.05 24.99 46.34
N ARG A 333 13.02 25.48 47.12
CA ARG A 333 13.67 26.78 46.92
C ARG A 333 15.13 26.63 46.50
N LEU A 334 15.58 25.43 46.10
CA LEU A 334 16.97 25.20 45.72
C LEU A 334 17.36 26.08 44.53
N ASP A 335 16.50 26.18 43.52
CA ASP A 335 16.74 27.01 42.33
C ASP A 335 16.88 28.49 42.73
N LEU A 336 15.97 29.01 43.55
CA LEU A 336 16.08 30.38 44.08
C LEU A 336 17.32 30.59 44.96
N ILE A 337 17.72 29.59 45.76
CA ILE A 337 18.94 29.66 46.57
C ILE A 337 20.17 29.67 45.67
N GLN A 338 20.17 28.90 44.58
CA GLN A 338 21.23 28.91 43.57
C GLN A 338 21.27 30.25 42.86
N GLU A 339 20.13 30.78 42.41
CA GLU A 339 20.00 32.12 41.83
C GLU A 339 20.55 33.19 42.78
N LEU A 340 20.12 33.20 44.05
CA LEU A 340 20.62 34.16 45.04
C LEU A 340 22.12 33.99 45.31
N ARG A 341 22.65 32.76 45.33
CA ARG A 341 24.08 32.50 45.45
C ARG A 341 24.88 32.95 44.23
N THR A 342 24.34 32.79 43.02
CA THR A 342 24.95 33.32 41.80
C THR A 342 24.95 34.84 41.79
N THR A 343 23.90 35.50 42.31
CA THR A 343 23.89 36.96 42.47
C THR A 343 24.85 37.45 43.57
N HIS A 344 25.20 36.60 44.53
CA HIS A 344 26.13 36.92 45.62
C HIS A 344 27.61 36.57 45.28
N ALA A 345 27.87 35.95 44.13
CA ALA A 345 29.21 35.59 43.66
C ALA A 345 29.93 36.80 43.02
N LEU A 346 30.33 37.76 43.86
CA LEU A 346 31.20 38.88 43.45
C LEU A 346 32.69 38.51 43.40
N GLN A 347 33.04 37.26 43.72
CA GLN A 347 34.42 36.76 43.80
C GLN A 347 34.84 36.10 42.48
N GLU A 348 36.04 36.39 41.99
CA GLU A 348 36.52 35.98 40.65
C GLU A 348 36.47 34.46 40.42
N ASP A 349 36.77 33.66 41.46
CA ASP A 349 36.71 32.19 41.41
C ASP A 349 35.28 31.65 41.17
N GLY A 350 34.26 32.32 41.72
CA GLY A 350 32.86 31.96 41.51
C GLY A 350 32.39 32.22 40.08
N GLN A 351 32.89 33.29 39.46
CA GLN A 351 32.58 33.62 38.06
C GLN A 351 33.24 32.64 37.08
N LEU A 352 34.45 32.15 37.39
CA LEU A 352 35.12 31.15 36.57
C LEU A 352 34.41 29.79 36.62
N LEU A 353 33.92 29.38 37.78
CA LEU A 353 33.13 28.16 37.92
C LEU A 353 31.81 28.25 37.14
N LEU A 354 31.10 29.39 37.23
CA LEU A 354 29.86 29.60 36.48
C LEU A 354 30.11 29.58 34.97
N LYS A 355 31.17 30.23 34.48
CA LYS A 355 31.55 30.18 33.05
C LYS A 355 31.90 28.75 32.60
N ALA A 356 32.57 27.97 33.47
CA ALA A 356 32.89 26.56 33.17
C ALA A 356 31.63 25.68 33.15
N GLU A 357 30.66 25.93 34.04
CA GLU A 357 29.37 25.26 34.04
C GLU A 357 28.53 25.64 32.82
N GLU A 358 28.47 26.92 32.46
CA GLU A 358 27.82 27.40 31.24
C GLU A 358 28.41 26.75 29.98
N GLN A 359 29.74 26.68 29.88
CA GLN A 359 30.42 26.01 28.76
C GLN A 359 30.10 24.51 28.71
N ARG A 360 30.01 23.84 29.87
CA ARG A 360 29.60 22.42 29.94
C ARG A 360 28.15 22.24 29.50
N ILE A 361 27.24 23.12 29.93
CA ILE A 361 25.83 23.07 29.55
C ILE A 361 25.68 23.30 28.05
N LEU A 362 26.38 24.29 27.48
CA LEU A 362 26.38 24.57 26.05
C LEU A 362 26.96 23.40 25.23
N ALA A 363 28.05 22.77 25.70
CA ALA A 363 28.62 21.59 25.06
C ALA A 363 27.65 20.41 25.08
N LEU A 364 26.94 20.18 26.20
CA LEU A 364 25.92 19.14 26.30
C LEU A 364 24.71 19.42 25.40
N GLN A 365 24.27 20.68 25.28
CA GLN A 365 23.22 21.09 24.36
C GLN A 365 23.62 20.84 22.91
N GLN A 366 24.82 21.25 22.50
CA GLN A 366 25.33 20.99 21.15
C GLN A 366 25.43 19.49 20.85
N GLN A 367 25.87 18.67 21.81
CA GLN A 367 25.89 17.22 21.67
C GLN A 367 24.48 16.66 21.49
N HIS A 368 23.54 17.10 22.31
CA HIS A 368 22.14 16.68 22.23
C HIS A 368 21.54 17.06 20.87
N ASP A 369 21.74 18.29 20.40
CA ASP A 369 21.24 18.75 19.10
C ASP A 369 21.85 17.96 17.95
N SER A 370 23.16 17.64 18.03
CA SER A 370 23.82 16.79 17.03
C SER A 370 23.25 15.36 17.00
N GLN A 371 22.89 14.80 18.16
CA GLN A 371 22.26 13.50 18.27
C GLN A 371 20.84 13.53 17.72
N MET A 372 20.06 14.56 18.05
CA MET A 372 18.71 14.74 17.54
C MET A 372 18.70 14.93 16.02
N HIS A 373 19.66 15.68 15.45
CA HIS A 373 19.80 15.80 14.01
C HIS A 373 20.15 14.46 13.33
N LYS A 374 21.05 13.68 13.92
CA LYS A 374 21.38 12.33 13.43
C LYS A 374 20.16 11.41 13.48
N LEU A 375 19.43 11.41 14.58
CA LEU A 375 18.19 10.63 14.72
C LEU A 375 17.16 11.05 13.67
N SER A 376 16.95 12.35 13.48
CA SER A 376 16.03 12.85 12.45
C SER A 376 16.45 12.48 11.02
N SER A 377 17.76 12.48 10.71
CA SER A 377 18.23 11.97 9.41
C SER A 377 17.99 10.47 9.25
N MET A 378 18.27 9.67 10.30
CA MET A 378 18.04 8.23 10.25
C MET A 378 16.56 7.90 10.12
N GLU A 379 15.67 8.63 10.80
CA GLU A 379 14.22 8.48 10.66
C GLU A 379 13.74 8.79 9.24
N LYS A 380 14.29 9.81 8.58
CA LYS A 380 13.98 10.13 7.18
C LYS A 380 14.44 9.02 6.24
N ASP A 381 15.65 8.51 6.43
CA ASP A 381 16.19 7.42 5.62
C ASP A 381 15.38 6.12 5.81
N LEU A 382 15.01 5.80 7.05
CA LEU A 382 14.13 4.67 7.33
C LEU A 382 12.75 4.84 6.69
N ALA A 383 12.13 6.02 6.82
CA ALA A 383 10.83 6.30 6.21
C ALA A 383 10.86 6.20 4.68
N THR A 384 11.96 6.58 4.04
CA THR A 384 12.11 6.43 2.57
C THR A 384 12.28 4.98 2.15
N ILE A 385 13.03 4.17 2.91
CA ILE A 385 13.16 2.73 2.66
C ILE A 385 11.83 2.01 2.87
N GLU A 386 11.13 2.29 3.98
CA GLU A 386 9.80 1.76 4.27
C GLU A 386 8.78 2.16 3.20
N GLY A 387 8.78 3.43 2.80
CA GLY A 387 7.92 3.92 1.71
C GLY A 387 8.17 3.19 0.41
N ARG A 388 9.45 2.96 0.05
CA ARG A 388 9.83 2.24 -1.17
C ARG A 388 9.43 0.76 -1.12
N THR A 389 9.62 0.09 0.01
CA THR A 389 9.24 -1.33 0.13
C THR A 389 7.72 -1.49 0.09
N LEU A 390 6.97 -0.63 0.78
CA LEU A 390 5.51 -0.62 0.72
C LEU A 390 4.99 -0.34 -0.70
N ALA A 391 5.56 0.64 -1.39
CA ALA A 391 5.19 0.95 -2.78
C ALA A 391 5.42 -0.26 -3.70
N ASN A 392 6.59 -0.91 -3.60
CA ASN A 392 6.89 -2.10 -4.40
C ASN A 392 5.93 -3.27 -4.10
N ILE A 393 5.58 -3.49 -2.83
CA ILE A 393 4.64 -4.55 -2.44
C ILE A 393 3.24 -4.26 -2.98
N LEU A 394 2.78 -3.01 -2.86
CA LEU A 394 1.47 -2.60 -3.39
C LEU A 394 1.42 -2.70 -4.91
N ASP A 395 2.48 -2.29 -5.60
CA ASP A 395 2.60 -2.44 -7.06
C ASP A 395 2.57 -3.92 -7.46
N PHE A 396 3.30 -4.78 -6.76
CA PHE A 396 3.28 -6.22 -7.00
C PHE A 396 1.87 -6.81 -6.80
N LEU A 397 1.22 -6.51 -5.68
CA LEU A 397 -0.13 -6.98 -5.39
C LEU A 397 -1.15 -6.47 -6.42
N SER A 398 -1.00 -5.23 -6.91
CA SER A 398 -1.86 -4.67 -7.95
C SER A 398 -1.71 -5.42 -9.27
N LYS A 399 -0.48 -5.79 -9.65
CA LYS A 399 -0.18 -6.56 -10.86
C LYS A 399 -0.70 -7.99 -10.75
N GLU A 400 -0.53 -8.65 -9.60
CA GLU A 400 -1.08 -10.00 -9.36
C GLU A 400 -2.61 -10.00 -9.37
N LEU A 401 -3.25 -8.96 -8.82
CA LEU A 401 -4.71 -8.82 -8.91
C LEU A 401 -5.17 -8.69 -10.37
N LEU A 402 -4.52 -7.85 -11.17
CA LEU A 402 -4.82 -7.71 -12.59
C LEU A 402 -4.59 -9.03 -13.36
N ARG A 403 -3.48 -9.72 -13.06
CA ARG A 403 -3.18 -11.04 -13.64
C ARG A 403 -4.29 -12.04 -13.33
N LEU A 404 -4.73 -12.16 -12.07
CA LEU A 404 -5.83 -13.04 -11.67
C LEU A 404 -7.15 -12.69 -12.35
N GLN A 405 -7.43 -11.40 -12.56
CA GLN A 405 -8.61 -10.98 -13.33
C GLN A 405 -8.51 -11.38 -14.80
N GLN A 406 -7.32 -11.27 -15.41
CA GLN A 406 -7.08 -11.72 -16.78
C GLN A 406 -7.18 -13.24 -16.91
N GLU A 407 -6.61 -14.00 -15.98
CA GLU A 407 -6.71 -15.46 -15.95
C GLU A 407 -8.18 -15.91 -15.87
N ARG A 408 -9.01 -15.26 -15.05
CA ARG A 408 -10.46 -15.52 -15.01
C ARG A 408 -11.17 -15.21 -16.33
N LYS A 409 -10.80 -14.10 -16.99
CA LYS A 409 -11.36 -13.74 -18.31
C LYS A 409 -10.98 -14.76 -19.37
N ILE A 410 -9.70 -15.16 -19.41
CA ILE A 410 -9.20 -16.19 -20.34
C ILE A 410 -9.90 -17.51 -20.08
N HIS A 411 -10.04 -17.93 -18.81
CA HIS A 411 -10.76 -19.15 -18.47
C HIS A 411 -12.21 -19.12 -18.97
N ALA A 412 -12.92 -18.00 -18.78
CA ALA A 412 -14.28 -17.84 -19.33
C ALA A 412 -14.31 -17.96 -20.86
N LEU A 413 -13.34 -17.35 -21.57
CA LEU A 413 -13.21 -17.47 -23.03
C LEU A 413 -12.93 -18.92 -23.45
N VAL A 414 -12.06 -19.64 -22.73
CA VAL A 414 -11.79 -21.06 -22.98
C VAL A 414 -13.05 -21.89 -22.81
N MET A 415 -13.83 -21.67 -21.74
CA MET A 415 -15.09 -22.40 -21.53
C MET A 415 -16.12 -22.13 -22.64
N LEU A 416 -16.20 -20.89 -23.14
CA LEU A 416 -17.04 -20.57 -24.30
C LEU A 416 -16.54 -21.23 -25.58
N ALA A 417 -15.23 -21.24 -25.82
CA ALA A 417 -14.61 -21.88 -26.97
C ALA A 417 -14.80 -23.41 -26.94
N GLU A 418 -14.63 -24.06 -25.79
CA GLU A 418 -14.92 -25.48 -25.60
C GLU A 418 -16.39 -25.81 -25.86
N ARG A 419 -17.31 -24.97 -25.36
CA ARG A 419 -18.74 -25.14 -25.65
C ARG A 419 -19.01 -25.06 -27.15
N GLN A 420 -18.45 -24.06 -27.84
CA GLN A 420 -18.58 -23.94 -29.29
C GLN A 420 -17.97 -25.13 -30.02
N ARG A 421 -16.81 -25.63 -29.58
CA ARG A 421 -16.19 -26.82 -30.14
C ARG A 421 -17.09 -28.05 -29.98
N ARG A 422 -17.63 -28.31 -28.78
CA ARG A 422 -18.56 -29.41 -28.53
C ARG A 422 -19.83 -29.30 -29.37
N MET A 423 -20.36 -28.09 -29.55
CA MET A 423 -21.51 -27.85 -30.43
C MET A 423 -21.20 -28.21 -31.89
N ARG A 424 -20.05 -27.77 -32.43
CA ARG A 424 -19.63 -28.11 -33.80
C ARG A 424 -19.35 -29.61 -33.95
N GLU A 425 -18.70 -30.24 -32.98
CA GLU A 425 -18.47 -31.69 -32.99
C GLU A 425 -19.79 -32.49 -32.94
N ALA A 426 -20.79 -32.02 -32.19
CA ALA A 426 -22.13 -32.59 -32.18
C ALA A 426 -22.87 -32.39 -33.52
N GLU A 427 -22.76 -31.22 -34.13
CA GLU A 427 -23.33 -30.95 -35.46
C GLU A 427 -22.65 -31.79 -36.56
N GLU A 428 -21.32 -31.87 -36.54
CA GLU A 428 -20.55 -32.69 -37.48
C GLU A 428 -20.80 -34.18 -37.28
N SER A 429 -20.85 -34.67 -36.04
CA SER A 429 -21.20 -36.07 -35.78
C SER A 429 -22.64 -36.38 -36.21
N GLY A 430 -23.58 -35.46 -36.03
CA GLY A 430 -24.93 -35.57 -36.56
C GLY A 430 -24.95 -35.65 -38.10
N ARG A 431 -24.17 -34.81 -38.79
CA ARG A 431 -24.01 -34.87 -40.25
C ARG A 431 -23.37 -36.18 -40.71
N ARG A 432 -22.31 -36.64 -40.04
CA ARG A 432 -21.64 -37.91 -40.34
C ARG A 432 -22.58 -39.09 -40.17
N GLN A 433 -23.40 -39.13 -39.12
CA GLN A 433 -24.41 -40.18 -38.94
C GLN A 433 -25.47 -40.17 -40.05
N VAL A 434 -25.89 -38.99 -40.53
CA VAL A 434 -26.83 -38.88 -41.65
C VAL A 434 -26.17 -39.33 -42.95
N GLU A 435 -24.92 -38.94 -43.20
CA GLU A 435 -24.16 -39.37 -44.38
C GLU A 435 -23.85 -40.88 -44.35
N GLU A 436 -23.51 -41.45 -43.21
CA GLU A 436 -23.30 -42.89 -43.04
C GLU A 436 -24.59 -43.67 -43.27
N ARG A 437 -25.74 -43.19 -42.75
CA ARG A 437 -27.04 -43.79 -43.05
C ARG A 437 -27.36 -43.71 -44.54
N ARG A 438 -27.14 -42.56 -45.19
CA ARG A 438 -27.32 -42.42 -46.64
C ARG A 438 -26.40 -43.37 -47.41
N ARG A 439 -25.13 -43.52 -47.01
CA ARG A 439 -24.22 -44.49 -47.63
C ARG A 439 -24.68 -45.93 -47.42
N GLN A 440 -25.19 -46.27 -46.24
CA GLN A 440 -25.76 -47.60 -45.98
C GLN A 440 -27.00 -47.85 -46.83
N GLU A 441 -27.90 -46.87 -46.94
CA GLU A 441 -29.08 -46.92 -47.82
C GLU A 441 -28.65 -47.05 -49.29
N GLU A 442 -27.67 -46.27 -49.75
CA GLU A 442 -27.09 -46.34 -51.08
C GLU A 442 -26.38 -47.68 -51.34
N ASP A 443 -25.66 -48.22 -50.36
CA ASP A 443 -24.99 -49.52 -50.43
C ASP A 443 -26.01 -50.67 -50.44
N GLU A 444 -27.14 -50.52 -49.72
CA GLU A 444 -28.24 -51.48 -49.75
C GLU A 444 -29.01 -51.42 -51.06
N ILE A 445 -29.29 -50.22 -51.59
CA ILE A 445 -29.85 -50.01 -52.92
C ILE A 445 -28.89 -50.56 -53.98
N PHE A 446 -27.59 -50.32 -53.84
CA PHE A 446 -26.56 -50.86 -54.72
C PHE A 446 -26.48 -52.38 -54.58
N ARG A 447 -26.61 -52.95 -53.38
CA ARG A 447 -26.64 -54.40 -53.16
C ARG A 447 -27.89 -55.03 -53.75
N GLN A 448 -29.05 -54.41 -53.62
CA GLN A 448 -30.31 -54.86 -54.20
C GLN A 448 -30.31 -54.72 -55.73
N ALA A 449 -29.83 -53.60 -56.26
CA ALA A 449 -29.60 -53.40 -57.68
C ALA A 449 -28.58 -54.41 -58.20
N ARG A 450 -27.48 -54.66 -57.48
CA ARG A 450 -26.51 -55.70 -57.81
C ARG A 450 -27.12 -57.09 -57.71
N GLN A 451 -28.05 -57.37 -56.80
CA GLN A 451 -28.67 -58.70 -56.70
C GLN A 451 -29.73 -58.92 -57.78
N GLY A 452 -30.49 -57.89 -58.17
CA GLY A 452 -31.43 -57.93 -59.29
C GLY A 452 -30.77 -57.86 -60.66
N HIS A 453 -29.70 -57.05 -60.80
CA HIS A 453 -28.90 -56.91 -62.01
C HIS A 453 -27.73 -57.90 -62.09
N CYS A 454 -27.30 -58.62 -61.04
CA CYS A 454 -26.16 -59.57 -61.17
C CYS A 454 -26.48 -60.74 -62.09
N TRP A 455 -27.75 -61.14 -62.16
CA TRP A 455 -28.13 -62.22 -63.05
C TRP A 455 -27.99 -61.80 -64.53
N ASP A 456 -28.30 -60.54 -64.85
CA ASP A 456 -28.24 -60.00 -66.22
C ASP A 456 -26.87 -59.36 -66.53
N CYS A 457 -26.38 -58.45 -65.67
CA CYS A 457 -25.10 -57.76 -65.80
C CYS A 457 -23.88 -58.63 -65.49
N GLY A 458 -24.01 -59.68 -64.67
CA GLY A 458 -22.94 -60.68 -64.53
C GLY A 458 -22.69 -61.38 -65.87
N GLN A 459 -23.77 -61.82 -66.52
CA GLN A 459 -23.68 -62.36 -67.88
C GLN A 459 -23.19 -61.31 -68.89
N THR A 460 -23.57 -60.04 -68.75
CA THR A 460 -23.13 -59.01 -69.71
C THR A 460 -21.66 -58.60 -69.52
N ILE A 461 -21.18 -58.51 -68.28
CA ILE A 461 -19.78 -58.17 -67.97
C ILE A 461 -18.88 -59.38 -68.26
N ASP A 462 -19.30 -60.58 -67.90
CA ASP A 462 -18.56 -61.80 -68.20
C ASP A 462 -18.53 -62.03 -69.72
N ALA A 463 -19.63 -61.82 -70.44
CA ALA A 463 -19.64 -61.87 -71.91
C ALA A 463 -18.76 -60.78 -72.54
N TYR A 464 -18.73 -59.56 -72.00
CA TYR A 464 -17.84 -58.51 -72.50
C TYR A 464 -16.36 -58.84 -72.25
N LEU A 465 -16.03 -59.38 -71.08
CA LEU A 465 -14.67 -59.81 -70.78
C LEU A 465 -14.27 -61.03 -71.61
N GLU A 466 -15.18 -61.98 -71.84
CA GLU A 466 -14.98 -63.09 -72.76
C GLU A 466 -14.73 -62.61 -74.19
N ASP A 467 -15.49 -61.64 -74.69
CA ASP A 467 -15.32 -61.09 -76.04
C ASP A 467 -13.98 -60.35 -76.19
N VAL A 468 -13.55 -59.59 -75.16
CA VAL A 468 -12.23 -58.95 -75.14
C VAL A 468 -11.11 -59.99 -75.12
N ILE A 469 -11.26 -61.07 -74.34
CA ILE A 469 -10.27 -62.15 -74.28
C ILE A 469 -10.21 -62.86 -75.63
N LEU A 470 -11.35 -63.26 -76.21
CA LEU A 470 -11.41 -63.91 -77.53
C LEU A 470 -10.81 -63.04 -78.62
N SER A 471 -11.16 -61.75 -78.67
CA SER A 471 -10.58 -60.79 -79.61
C SER A 471 -9.06 -60.66 -79.46
N SER A 472 -8.54 -60.70 -78.23
CA SER A 472 -7.10 -60.67 -77.97
C SER A 472 -6.39 -61.97 -78.35
N MET A 473 -7.05 -63.12 -78.14
CA MET A 473 -6.55 -64.42 -78.55
C MET A 473 -6.53 -64.56 -80.07
N GLU A 474 -7.56 -64.10 -80.77
CA GLU A 474 -7.61 -64.10 -82.23
C GLU A 474 -6.49 -63.24 -82.84
N ARG A 475 -6.25 -62.03 -82.28
CA ARG A 475 -5.14 -61.17 -82.73
C ARG A 475 -3.77 -61.82 -82.54
N THR A 476 -3.52 -62.42 -81.38
CA THR A 476 -2.23 -63.09 -81.13
C THR A 476 -2.06 -64.35 -81.99
N ALA A 477 -3.14 -65.10 -82.22
CA ALA A 477 -3.13 -66.25 -83.13
C ALA A 477 -2.87 -65.81 -84.59
N GLU A 478 -3.49 -64.73 -85.06
CA GLU A 478 -3.21 -64.17 -86.39
C GLU A 478 -1.77 -63.69 -86.53
N GLU A 479 -1.22 -63.01 -85.53
CA GLU A 479 0.19 -62.58 -85.53
C GLU A 479 1.14 -63.77 -85.63
N GLN A 480 0.93 -64.81 -84.80
CA GLN A 480 1.71 -66.05 -84.85
C GLN A 480 1.59 -66.74 -86.21
N ALA A 481 0.37 -66.84 -86.77
CA ALA A 481 0.15 -67.43 -88.08
C ALA A 481 0.86 -66.64 -89.19
N ARG A 482 0.85 -65.30 -89.13
CA ARG A 482 1.58 -64.45 -90.09
C ARG A 482 3.09 -64.67 -89.98
N GLU A 483 3.64 -64.76 -88.77
CA GLU A 483 5.07 -65.06 -88.59
C GLU A 483 5.44 -66.43 -89.15
N GLU A 484 4.64 -67.47 -88.91
CA GLU A 484 4.90 -68.80 -89.48
C GLU A 484 4.83 -68.81 -91.01
N VAL A 485 3.85 -68.12 -91.59
CA VAL A 485 3.73 -67.99 -93.05
C VAL A 485 4.93 -67.25 -93.62
N GLN A 486 5.41 -66.19 -92.96
CA GLN A 486 6.61 -65.48 -93.39
C GLN A 486 7.86 -66.37 -93.29
N ARG A 487 8.03 -67.14 -92.21
CA ARG A 487 9.14 -68.11 -92.09
C ARG A 487 9.11 -69.14 -93.22
N LYS A 488 7.95 -69.76 -93.47
CA LYS A 488 7.78 -70.70 -94.59
C LYS A 488 8.04 -70.04 -95.95
N ALA A 489 7.64 -68.79 -96.14
CA ALA A 489 7.89 -68.06 -97.38
C ALA A 489 9.39 -67.79 -97.57
N VAL A 490 10.12 -67.44 -96.51
CA VAL A 490 11.59 -67.30 -96.56
C VAL A 490 12.25 -68.64 -96.87
N GLU A 491 11.86 -69.72 -96.20
CA GLU A 491 12.38 -71.08 -96.48
C GLU A 491 12.14 -71.50 -97.94
N ILE A 492 10.94 -71.28 -98.49
CA ILE A 492 10.65 -71.56 -99.89
C ILE A 492 11.50 -70.69 -100.82
N ASN A 493 11.70 -69.42 -100.48
CA ASN A 493 12.51 -68.51 -101.28
C ASN A 493 13.99 -68.90 -101.25
N ASP A 494 14.51 -69.34 -100.12
CA ASP A 494 15.87 -69.85 -99.99
C ASP A 494 16.05 -71.14 -100.80
N ILE A 495 15.07 -72.05 -100.77
CA ILE A 495 15.05 -73.24 -101.66
C ILE A 495 15.03 -72.81 -103.13
N ALA A 496 14.24 -71.79 -103.50
CA ALA A 496 14.18 -71.27 -104.86
C ALA A 496 15.52 -70.65 -105.30
N TYR A 497 16.18 -69.87 -104.44
CA TYR A 497 17.50 -69.30 -104.71
C TYR A 497 18.58 -70.39 -104.77
N GLU A 498 18.53 -71.42 -103.93
CA GLU A 498 19.43 -72.57 -104.04
C GLU A 498 19.25 -73.34 -105.35
N MET A 499 18.00 -73.56 -105.76
CA MET A 499 17.70 -74.15 -107.06
C MET A 499 18.21 -73.28 -108.20
N GLU A 500 18.03 -71.96 -108.13
CA GLU A 500 18.48 -71.02 -109.15
C GLU A 500 20.02 -70.93 -109.24
N SER A 501 20.70 -70.96 -108.09
CA SER A 501 22.17 -70.92 -108.00
C SER A 501 22.84 -72.17 -108.58
N ARG A 502 22.16 -73.32 -108.57
CA ARG A 502 22.66 -74.60 -109.09
C ARG A 502 22.32 -74.82 -110.58
N ARG A 503 21.66 -73.86 -111.24
CA ARG A 503 21.16 -74.04 -112.62
C ARG A 503 22.28 -74.17 -113.66
N THR A 504 22.17 -75.21 -114.47
CA THR A 504 22.86 -75.33 -115.77
C THR A 504 21.92 -74.91 -116.91
N ARG A 505 22.47 -74.42 -118.03
CA ARG A 505 21.68 -73.91 -119.18
C ARG A 505 20.65 -74.91 -119.73
N LEU A 506 20.96 -76.21 -119.67
CA LEU A 506 20.03 -77.28 -120.06
C LEU A 506 18.79 -77.34 -119.15
N GLN A 507 18.96 -77.19 -117.83
CA GLN A 507 17.83 -77.22 -116.88
C GLN A 507 16.93 -75.99 -117.01
N SER A 508 17.47 -74.82 -117.39
CA SER A 508 16.63 -73.65 -117.68
C SER A 508 15.78 -73.84 -118.93
N GLU A 509 16.26 -74.57 -119.94
CA GLU A 509 15.48 -74.87 -121.14
C GLU A 509 14.38 -75.91 -120.86
N GLU A 510 14.67 -76.93 -120.02
CA GLU A 510 13.66 -77.89 -119.53
C GLU A 510 12.57 -77.22 -118.70
N ILE A 511 12.93 -76.36 -117.74
CA ILE A 511 11.95 -75.62 -116.92
C ILE A 511 11.09 -74.69 -117.78
N VAL A 512 11.66 -74.03 -118.80
CA VAL A 512 10.87 -73.20 -119.72
C VAL A 512 9.90 -74.08 -120.53
N ALA A 513 10.32 -75.26 -120.98
CA ALA A 513 9.43 -76.19 -121.66
C ALA A 513 8.30 -76.68 -120.74
N GLU A 514 8.59 -77.02 -119.47
CA GLU A 514 7.59 -77.38 -118.46
C GLU A 514 6.65 -76.21 -118.15
N LEU A 515 7.15 -74.99 -117.97
CA LEU A 515 6.33 -73.80 -117.74
C LEU A 515 5.40 -73.50 -118.94
N VAL A 516 5.89 -73.70 -120.17
CA VAL A 516 5.06 -73.53 -121.36
C VAL A 516 3.96 -74.60 -121.40
N TYR A 517 4.31 -75.86 -121.11
CA TYR A 517 3.37 -76.97 -121.17
C TYR A 517 2.33 -76.95 -120.04
N ASP A 518 2.74 -76.67 -118.80
CA ASP A 518 1.88 -76.75 -117.61
C ASP A 518 1.14 -75.44 -117.32
N PHE A 519 1.72 -74.27 -117.63
CA PHE A 519 1.09 -72.98 -117.33
C PHE A 519 0.52 -72.30 -118.57
N LEU A 520 1.30 -72.10 -119.64
CA LEU A 520 0.85 -71.27 -120.76
C LEU A 520 -0.24 -71.95 -121.61
N ILE A 521 -0.08 -73.24 -121.93
CA ILE A 521 -1.11 -73.97 -122.72
C ILE A 521 -2.43 -74.07 -121.93
N PRO A 522 -2.46 -74.47 -120.65
CA PRO A 522 -3.69 -74.52 -119.87
C PRO A 522 -4.29 -73.14 -119.59
N GLU A 523 -3.50 -72.09 -119.34
CA GLU A 523 -4.04 -70.73 -119.16
C GLU A 523 -4.61 -70.16 -120.45
N ALA A 524 -4.03 -70.46 -121.62
CA ALA A 524 -4.67 -70.12 -122.90
C ALA A 524 -6.03 -70.84 -123.06
N GLY A 525 -6.09 -72.12 -122.66
CA GLY A 525 -7.34 -72.90 -122.61
C GLY A 525 -8.38 -72.32 -121.65
N LYS A 526 -7.98 -72.01 -120.41
CA LYS A 526 -8.85 -71.37 -119.41
C LYS A 526 -9.28 -69.98 -119.84
N SER A 527 -8.41 -69.20 -120.49
CA SER A 527 -8.73 -67.86 -120.99
C SER A 527 -9.77 -67.92 -122.10
N SER A 528 -9.61 -68.86 -123.06
CA SER A 528 -10.63 -69.15 -124.08
C SER A 528 -11.95 -69.60 -123.46
N MET A 529 -11.92 -70.44 -122.42
CA MET A 529 -13.11 -70.87 -121.69
C MET A 529 -13.78 -69.70 -120.96
N ARG A 530 -13.00 -68.85 -120.26
CA ARG A 530 -13.49 -67.64 -119.58
C ARG A 530 -14.08 -66.65 -120.58
N GLU A 531 -13.51 -66.51 -121.78
CA GLU A 531 -14.08 -65.69 -122.85
C GLU A 531 -15.39 -66.25 -123.38
N ARG A 532 -15.50 -67.57 -123.58
CA ARG A 532 -16.77 -68.22 -123.93
C ARG A 532 -17.84 -68.00 -122.86
N VAL A 533 -17.47 -68.14 -121.58
CA VAL A 533 -18.36 -67.87 -120.43
C VAL A 533 -18.73 -66.38 -120.36
N ARG A 534 -17.80 -65.46 -120.61
CA ARG A 534 -18.11 -64.02 -120.68
C ARG A 534 -19.04 -63.71 -121.85
N GLN A 535 -18.87 -64.35 -123.01
CA GLN A 535 -19.78 -64.17 -124.15
C GLN A 535 -21.19 -64.72 -123.86
N SER A 536 -21.31 -65.86 -123.17
CA SER A 536 -22.62 -66.38 -122.75
C SER A 536 -23.25 -65.49 -121.67
N GLN A 537 -22.49 -65.07 -120.66
CA GLN A 537 -22.94 -64.12 -119.64
C GLN A 537 -23.33 -62.78 -120.27
N ARG A 538 -22.64 -62.28 -121.31
CA ARG A 538 -23.05 -61.06 -122.02
C ARG A 538 -24.44 -61.18 -122.65
N LYS A 539 -24.82 -62.35 -123.17
CA LYS A 539 -26.20 -62.58 -123.65
C LYS A 539 -27.20 -62.48 -122.51
N HIS A 540 -26.90 -63.09 -121.36
CA HIS A 540 -27.76 -63.04 -120.17
C HIS A 540 -27.81 -61.64 -119.53
N ILE A 541 -26.68 -60.91 -119.49
CA ILE A 541 -26.60 -59.53 -119.00
C ILE A 541 -27.34 -58.59 -119.95
N TYR A 542 -27.22 -58.75 -121.27
CA TYR A 542 -27.99 -57.95 -122.23
C TYR A 542 -29.50 -58.20 -122.10
N ALA A 543 -29.92 -59.46 -121.92
CA ALA A 543 -31.30 -59.80 -121.63
C ALA A 543 -31.77 -59.21 -120.28
N ALA A 544 -30.97 -59.32 -119.22
CA ALA A 544 -31.26 -58.71 -117.92
C ALA A 544 -31.33 -57.18 -118.02
N HIS A 545 -30.44 -56.55 -118.80
CA HIS A 545 -30.46 -55.10 -119.04
C HIS A 545 -31.70 -54.68 -119.82
N GLN A 546 -32.13 -55.43 -120.84
CA GLN A 546 -33.41 -55.20 -121.54
C GLN A 546 -34.61 -55.34 -120.60
N ILE A 547 -34.59 -56.29 -119.66
CA ILE A 547 -35.69 -56.48 -118.68
C ILE A 547 -35.69 -55.37 -117.62
N ILE A 548 -34.52 -54.98 -117.11
CA ILE A 548 -34.40 -53.95 -116.06
C ILE A 548 -34.65 -52.55 -116.61
N HIS A 549 -34.23 -52.25 -117.85
CA HIS A 549 -34.31 -50.90 -118.44
C HIS A 549 -35.37 -50.76 -119.55
N GLY A 550 -36.02 -51.84 -120.00
CA GLY A 550 -37.07 -51.79 -121.03
C GLY A 550 -38.41 -51.18 -120.55
N GLY A 551 -38.52 -50.85 -119.25
CA GLY A 551 -39.64 -50.07 -118.70
C GLY A 551 -39.36 -48.56 -118.61
N THR A 552 -38.18 -48.11 -119.04
CA THR A 552 -37.79 -46.70 -119.09
C THR A 552 -37.36 -46.35 -120.52
N GLU A 553 -38.36 -45.96 -121.31
CA GLU A 553 -38.34 -45.44 -122.71
C GLU A 553 -38.05 -46.42 -123.85
#